data_AF-A0A962E9Q6-F1
#
_entry.id   AF-A0A962E9Q6-F1
#
_cell.length_a   1.000
_cell.length_b   1.000
_cell.length_c   1.000
_cell.angle_alpha   90.00
_cell.angle_beta   90.00
_cell.angle_gamma   90.00
#
_symmetry.space_group_name_H-M   'P 1'
#
loop_
_entity.id
_entity.type
_entity.pdbx_description
1 polymer ?
#
loop_
_entity_poly.entity_id
_entity_poly.type
_entity_poly.pdbx_seq_one_letter_code
_entity_poly.pdbx_strand_id
1 'polypeptide(L)'
;MSVSADLALALQYTLPHRLLSWIVRGFTRWRFAPFKNALIRFIVRRFKVNLDEAEITNIEDFEHFDAFFTRALKPGARQFDAPTEALISPCDGAVSEIGRLDADRILQAKGMN
;
A
#
# COMPACT_ATOMS: atom_id res chain seq x y z
N MET A 1 12.59 -11.86 -23.08
CA MET A 1 11.20 -11.46 -22.80
C MET A 1 10.51 -12.68 -22.22
N SER A 2 9.88 -12.55 -21.05
CA SER A 2 9.24 -13.69 -20.37
C SER A 2 7.78 -13.71 -20.78
N VAL A 3 7.31 -14.81 -21.39
CA VAL A 3 5.92 -14.99 -21.82
C VAL A 3 4.93 -14.69 -20.68
N SER A 4 5.31 -15.02 -19.43
CA SER A 4 4.52 -14.70 -18.24
C SER A 4 4.40 -13.21 -17.96
N ALA A 5 5.45 -12.43 -18.21
CA ALA A 5 5.45 -10.99 -18.03
C ALA A 5 4.59 -10.31 -19.10
N ASP A 6 4.70 -10.76 -20.34
CA ASP A 6 3.91 -10.24 -21.46
C ASP A 6 2.41 -10.53 -21.26
N LEU A 7 2.07 -11.72 -20.75
CA LEU A 7 0.69 -12.07 -20.39
C LEU A 7 0.16 -11.22 -19.24
N ALA A 8 0.95 -11.02 -18.19
CA ALA A 8 0.57 -10.16 -17.06
C ALA A 8 0.36 -8.71 -17.51
N LEU A 9 1.21 -8.22 -18.42
CA LEU A 9 1.10 -6.89 -19.00
C LEU A 9 -0.16 -6.75 -19.86
N ALA A 10 -0.43 -7.73 -20.74
CA ALA A 10 -1.64 -7.74 -21.55
C ALA A 10 -2.92 -7.76 -20.68
N LEU A 11 -2.93 -8.56 -19.61
CA LEU A 11 -4.00 -8.55 -18.62
C LEU A 11 -4.14 -7.16 -17.98
N GLN A 12 -3.04 -6.55 -17.56
CA GLN A 12 -3.06 -5.21 -16.99
C GLN A 12 -3.60 -4.17 -17.98
N TYR A 13 -3.26 -4.21 -19.27
CA TYR A 13 -3.76 -3.24 -20.24
C TYR A 13 -5.24 -3.43 -20.59
N THR A 14 -5.75 -4.66 -20.52
CA THR A 14 -7.13 -4.98 -20.93
C THR A 14 -8.15 -4.83 -19.80
N LEU A 15 -7.70 -4.86 -18.54
CA LEU A 15 -8.57 -4.78 -17.38
C LEU A 15 -9.25 -3.40 -17.27
N PRO A 16 -10.58 -3.32 -17.06
CA PRO A 16 -11.27 -2.05 -16.85
C PRO A 16 -10.99 -1.51 -15.44
N HIS A 17 -9.81 -0.92 -15.24
CA HIS A 17 -9.27 -0.50 -13.93
C HIS A 17 -10.23 0.35 -13.10
N ARG A 18 -10.95 1.27 -13.75
CA ARG A 18 -11.92 2.11 -13.06
C ARG A 18 -13.05 1.26 -12.46
N LEU A 19 -13.70 0.43 -13.28
CA LEU A 19 -14.77 -0.45 -12.82
C LEU A 19 -14.29 -1.36 -11.70
N LEU A 20 -13.11 -1.95 -11.86
CA LEU A 20 -12.52 -2.80 -10.82
C LEU A 20 -12.27 -2.02 -9.52
N SER A 21 -11.76 -0.79 -9.60
CA SER A 21 -11.53 0.06 -8.42
C SER A 21 -12.84 0.37 -7.67
N TRP A 22 -13.94 0.60 -8.40
CA TRP A 22 -15.26 0.80 -7.80
C TRP A 22 -15.77 -0.45 -7.08
N ILE A 23 -15.60 -1.61 -7.70
CA ILE A 23 -15.96 -2.91 -7.11
C ILE A 23 -15.14 -3.14 -5.84
N VAL A 24 -13.81 -3.01 -5.93
CA VAL A 24 -12.89 -3.18 -4.79
C VAL A 24 -13.26 -2.23 -3.66
N ARG A 25 -13.53 -0.96 -3.93
CA ARG A 25 -13.96 0.01 -2.91
C ARG A 25 -15.24 -0.42 -2.18
N GLY A 26 -16.19 -1.04 -2.89
CA GLY A 26 -17.38 -1.61 -2.25
C GLY A 26 -17.02 -2.76 -1.30
N PHE A 27 -16.21 -3.70 -1.78
CA PHE A 27 -15.77 -4.85 -0.98
C PHE A 27 -14.93 -4.44 0.25
N THR A 28 -14.00 -3.49 0.12
CA THR A 28 -13.14 -3.08 1.24
C THR A 28 -13.90 -2.42 2.38
N ARG A 29 -15.09 -1.89 2.11
CA ARG A 29 -15.97 -1.24 3.11
C ARG A 29 -17.12 -2.13 3.58
N TRP A 30 -17.17 -3.38 3.12
CA TRP A 30 -18.19 -4.32 3.54
C TRP A 30 -17.91 -4.79 4.98
N ARG A 31 -18.89 -4.59 5.86
CA ARG A 31 -18.81 -4.85 7.30
C ARG A 31 -19.13 -6.29 7.73
N PHE A 32 -19.46 -7.19 6.79
CA PHE A 32 -19.85 -8.55 7.14
C PHE A 32 -18.67 -9.28 7.80
N ALA A 33 -18.80 -9.60 9.09
CA ALA A 33 -17.68 -10.01 9.94
C ALA A 33 -16.89 -11.21 9.40
N PRO A 34 -17.51 -12.31 8.93
CA PRO A 34 -16.78 -13.43 8.36
C PRO A 34 -15.93 -13.03 7.14
N PHE A 35 -16.48 -12.17 6.27
CA PHE A 35 -15.77 -11.70 5.08
C PHE A 35 -14.61 -10.75 5.41
N LYS A 36 -14.87 -9.68 6.18
CA LYS A 36 -13.81 -8.70 6.52
C LYS A 36 -12.68 -9.37 7.29
N ASN A 37 -13.00 -10.24 8.25
CA ASN A 37 -11.99 -10.89 9.09
C ASN A 37 -11.16 -11.89 8.26
N ALA A 38 -11.78 -12.62 7.33
CA ALA A 38 -11.06 -13.50 6.41
C ALA A 38 -10.11 -12.70 5.49
N LEU A 39 -10.59 -11.59 4.92
CA LEU A 39 -9.81 -10.73 4.05
C LEU A 39 -8.61 -10.10 4.78
N ILE A 40 -8.84 -9.51 5.96
CA ILE A 40 -7.77 -8.91 6.77
C ILE A 40 -6.74 -9.98 7.15
N ARG A 41 -7.19 -11.16 7.62
CA ARG A 41 -6.30 -12.26 8.00
C ARG A 41 -5.46 -12.78 6.83
N PHE A 42 -6.05 -12.84 5.63
CA PHE A 42 -5.33 -13.17 4.41
C PHE A 42 -4.22 -12.14 4.13
N ILE A 43 -4.54 -10.85 4.17
CA ILE A 43 -3.57 -9.77 3.90
C ILE A 43 -2.45 -9.75 4.93
N VAL A 44 -2.77 -9.86 6.23
CA VAL A 44 -1.76 -9.92 7.30
C VAL A 44 -0.76 -11.04 7.06
N ARG A 45 -1.23 -12.25 6.72
CA ARG A 45 -0.36 -13.40 6.42
C ARG A 45 0.43 -13.22 5.13
N ARG A 46 -0.23 -12.78 4.06
CA ARG A 46 0.36 -12.71 2.72
C ARG A 46 1.44 -11.63 2.59
N PHE A 47 1.27 -10.51 3.30
CA PHE A 47 2.17 -9.36 3.27
C PHE A 47 2.99 -9.22 4.55
N LYS A 48 2.86 -10.16 5.51
CA LYS A 48 3.56 -10.15 6.80
C LYS A 48 3.42 -8.82 7.53
N VAL A 49 2.18 -8.33 7.60
CA VAL A 49 1.89 -7.02 8.20
C VAL A 49 2.25 -7.04 9.69
N ASN A 50 3.09 -6.10 10.12
CA ASN A 50 3.38 -5.92 11.54
C ASN A 50 2.18 -5.25 12.24
N LEU A 51 1.51 -5.99 13.12
CA LEU A 51 0.40 -5.49 13.94
C LEU A 51 0.89 -4.91 15.27
N ASP A 52 2.12 -5.19 15.70
CA ASP A 52 2.63 -4.72 16.99
C ASP A 52 2.82 -3.20 17.02
N GLU A 53 2.96 -2.57 15.86
CA GLU A 53 3.03 -1.12 15.70
C GLU A 53 1.65 -0.46 15.54
N ALA A 54 0.59 -1.24 15.29
CA ALA A 54 -0.75 -0.70 15.10
C ALA A 54 -1.42 -0.37 16.45
N GLU A 55 -2.24 0.68 16.48
CA GLU A 55 -3.01 1.05 17.67
C GLU A 55 -4.05 -0.04 18.02
N ILE A 56 -4.75 -0.55 17.00
CA ILE A 56 -5.62 -1.72 17.10
C ILE A 56 -4.84 -2.96 16.66
N THR A 57 -4.57 -3.86 17.59
CA THR A 57 -3.79 -5.09 17.34
C THR A 57 -4.67 -6.29 16.98
N ASN A 58 -5.88 -6.38 17.53
CA ASN A 58 -6.82 -7.42 17.18
C ASN A 58 -7.54 -7.10 15.86
N ILE A 59 -7.32 -7.94 14.85
CA ILE A 59 -7.87 -7.71 13.50
C ILE A 59 -9.39 -7.72 13.45
N GLU A 60 -10.05 -8.35 14.42
CA GLU A 60 -11.51 -8.51 14.43
C GLU A 60 -12.23 -7.22 14.87
N ASP A 61 -11.50 -6.32 15.54
CA ASP A 61 -12.00 -5.04 16.04
C ASP A 61 -12.13 -3.99 14.93
N PHE A 62 -11.48 -4.19 13.77
CA PHE A 62 -11.65 -3.29 12.63
C PHE A 62 -13.03 -3.43 12.00
N GLU A 63 -13.69 -2.30 11.77
CA GLU A 63 -15.05 -2.22 11.21
C GLU A 63 -15.21 -2.88 9.82
N HIS A 64 -14.21 -2.72 8.96
CA HIS A 64 -14.09 -3.30 7.62
C HIS A 64 -12.61 -3.26 7.18
N PHE A 65 -12.29 -3.81 6.01
CA PHE A 65 -10.91 -3.88 5.53
C PHE A 65 -10.26 -2.50 5.31
N ASP A 66 -11.00 -1.53 4.77
CA ASP A 66 -10.47 -0.17 4.52
C ASP A 66 -9.96 0.49 5.82
N ALA A 67 -10.66 0.29 6.95
CA ALA A 67 -10.25 0.77 8.28
C ALA A 67 -8.98 0.08 8.79
N PHE A 68 -8.79 -1.20 8.48
CA PHE A 68 -7.53 -1.92 8.73
C PHE A 68 -6.39 -1.42 7.81
N PHE A 69 -6.70 -1.14 6.54
CA PHE A 69 -5.71 -0.69 5.56
C PHE A 69 -5.14 0.69 5.94
N THR A 70 -5.99 1.59 6.44
CA THR A 70 -5.59 2.91 6.94
C THR A 70 -5.41 2.95 8.46
N ARG A 71 -5.08 1.80 9.09
CA ARG A 71 -4.95 1.71 10.55
C ARG A 71 -3.97 2.74 11.11
N ALA A 72 -4.32 3.32 12.25
CA ALA A 72 -3.40 4.18 12.99
C ALA A 72 -2.25 3.36 13.58
N LEU A 73 -1.06 3.98 13.61
CA LEU A 73 0.08 3.46 14.34
C LEU A 73 0.06 3.96 15.79
N LYS A 74 0.69 3.21 16.70
CA LYS A 74 0.83 3.61 18.10
C LYS A 74 1.55 4.96 18.21
N PRO A 75 1.18 5.82 19.17
CA PRO A 75 1.95 7.01 19.49
C PRO A 75 3.42 6.66 19.74
N GLY A 76 4.33 7.42 19.13
CA GLY A 76 5.77 7.17 19.24
C GLY A 76 6.32 6.04 18.35
N ALA A 77 5.50 5.35 17.55
CA ALA A 77 6.00 4.37 16.58
C ALA A 77 6.92 4.99 15.52
N ARG A 78 6.77 6.31 15.28
CA ARG A 78 7.66 7.12 14.44
C ARG A 78 8.06 8.34 15.25
N GLN A 79 9.29 8.33 15.77
CA GLN A 79 9.91 9.48 16.43
C GLN A 79 11.01 10.03 15.53
N PHE A 80 11.07 11.34 15.40
CA PHE A 80 12.08 12.03 14.62
C PHE A 80 12.81 12.99 15.54
N ASP A 81 14.09 12.72 15.80
CA ASP A 81 15.00 13.68 16.41
C ASP A 81 15.85 14.28 15.29
N ALA A 82 15.22 15.17 14.52
CA ALA A 82 15.79 15.73 13.30
C ALA A 82 16.04 17.23 13.50
N PRO A 83 17.20 17.75 13.05
CA PRO A 83 17.46 19.19 12.99
C PRO A 83 16.35 19.92 12.23
N THR A 84 16.13 21.21 12.52
CA THR A 84 15.07 22.01 11.88
C THR A 84 15.17 22.05 10.35
N GLU A 85 16.36 21.86 9.79
CA GLU A 85 16.62 21.89 8.33
C GLU A 85 16.62 20.50 7.68
N ALA A 86 16.33 19.42 8.43
CA ALA A 86 16.34 18.08 7.88
C ALA A 86 15.02 17.73 7.16
N LEU A 87 15.14 17.07 6.01
CA LEU A 87 14.01 16.42 5.35
C LEU A 87 13.84 15.01 5.92
N ILE A 88 12.61 14.68 6.31
CA ILE A 88 12.24 13.34 6.78
C ILE A 88 11.49 12.57 5.69
N SER A 89 11.51 11.23 5.77
CA SER A 89 10.70 10.41 4.88
C SER A 89 9.22 10.70 5.12
N PRO A 90 8.40 10.90 4.06
CA PRO A 90 6.98 11.17 4.21
C PRO A 90 6.15 9.90 4.50
N CYS A 91 6.72 8.71 4.27
CA CYS A 91 6.02 7.45 4.44
C CYS A 91 6.96 6.28 4.75
N ASP A 92 6.37 5.17 5.20
CA ASP A 92 7.04 3.88 5.28
C ASP A 92 7.03 3.20 3.91
N GLY A 93 8.19 2.80 3.41
CA GLY A 93 8.29 2.16 2.11
C GLY A 93 9.73 2.00 1.63
N ALA A 94 9.87 1.85 0.32
CA ALA A 94 11.16 1.81 -0.35
C ALA A 94 11.24 2.96 -1.36
N VAL A 95 12.43 3.54 -1.50
CA VAL A 95 12.72 4.49 -2.57
C VAL A 95 12.83 3.70 -3.87
N SER A 96 11.95 4.01 -4.84
CA SER A 96 12.03 3.41 -6.18
C SER A 96 13.19 4.00 -6.97
N GLU A 97 13.25 5.34 -7.05
CA GLU A 97 14.30 6.08 -7.74
C GLU A 97 14.58 7.37 -6.97
N ILE A 98 15.84 7.83 -6.98
CA ILE A 98 16.27 9.11 -6.40
C ILE A 98 17.37 9.70 -7.25
N GLY A 99 17.28 11.00 -7.53
CA GLY A 99 18.26 11.65 -8.37
C GLY A 99 17.97 13.14 -8.57
N ARG A 100 18.81 13.76 -9.39
CA ARG A 100 18.59 15.13 -9.85
C ARG A 100 17.64 15.12 -11.03
N LEU A 101 16.79 16.14 -11.11
CA LEU A 101 15.99 16.42 -12.29
C LEU A 101 16.94 16.85 -13.43
N ASP A 102 16.65 16.37 -14.64
CA ASP A 102 17.32 16.83 -15.86
C ASP A 102 16.33 17.66 -16.68
N ALA A 103 16.47 18.99 -16.58
CA ALA A 103 15.48 19.95 -17.08
C ALA A 103 14.05 19.61 -16.59
N ASP A 104 13.19 19.14 -17.50
CA ASP A 104 11.79 18.78 -17.26
C ASP A 104 11.55 17.26 -17.12
N ARG A 105 12.62 16.47 -16.97
CA ARG A 105 12.57 14.99 -16.98
C ARG A 105 12.85 14.37 -15.61
N ILE A 106 12.21 13.23 -15.36
CA ILE A 106 12.33 12.48 -14.11
C ILE A 106 12.64 11.02 -14.44
N LEU A 107 13.70 10.47 -13.87
CA LEU A 107 13.96 9.03 -13.99
C LEU A 107 12.80 8.23 -13.38
N GLN A 108 12.09 7.47 -14.21
CA GLN A 108 11.00 6.58 -13.77
C GLN A 108 11.49 5.14 -13.61
N ALA A 109 12.29 4.68 -14.56
CA ALA A 109 12.92 3.37 -14.58
C ALA A 109 14.11 3.40 -15.54
N LYS A 110 14.95 2.37 -15.52
CA LYS A 110 16.09 2.27 -16.44
C LYS A 110 15.65 2.41 -17.91
N GLY A 111 16.06 3.50 -18.56
CA GLY A 111 15.73 3.80 -19.96
C GLY A 111 14.39 4.51 -20.16
N MET A 112 13.71 4.94 -19.10
CA MET A 112 12.47 5.71 -19.12
C MET A 112 12.63 6.96 -18.23
N ASN A 113 12.62 8.13 -18.87
CA ASN A 113 12.75 9.46 -18.25
C ASN A 113 11.44 10.25 -18.30
#